data_AF-A0A7V9JHU1-F1
#
_entry.id   AF-A0A7V9JHU1-F1
#
_cell.length_a   1.000
_cell.length_b   1.000
_cell.length_c   1.000
_cell.angle_alpha   90.00
_cell.angle_beta   90.00
_cell.angle_gamma   90.00
#
_symmetry.space_group_name_H-M   'P 1'
#
loop_
_entity.id
_entity.type
_entity.pdbx_description
1 polymer ?
#
loop_
_entity_poly.entity_id
_entity_poly.type
_entity_poly.pdbx_seq_one_letter_code
_entity_poly.pdbx_strand_id
1 'polypeptide(L)' 'MTEAQAVEIERTMFVISETRRRVERLARQLARDGAETHLVEALEEAERELDSLSLRLMQKTYFAVPKDQLTLT' A
#
# COMPACT_ATOMS: atom_id res chain seq x y z
N MET A 1 9.35 13.23 -13.46
CA MET A 1 8.36 13.51 -12.41
C MET A 1 8.59 14.92 -11.91
N THR A 2 7.54 15.74 -11.76
CA THR A 2 7.64 17.06 -11.13
C THR A 2 7.52 16.94 -9.60
N GLU A 3 7.94 17.96 -8.86
CA GLU A 3 7.82 17.99 -7.39
C GLU A 3 6.36 17.87 -6.94
N ALA A 4 5.45 18.61 -7.57
CA ALA A 4 4.02 18.53 -7.29
C ALA A 4 3.47 17.11 -7.51
N GLN A 5 3.91 16.41 -8.56
CA GLN A 5 3.53 15.02 -8.80
C GLN A 5 4.07 14.08 -7.70
N ALA A 6 5.32 14.28 -7.25
CA ALA A 6 5.92 13.47 -6.19
C ALA A 6 5.16 13.63 -4.86
N VAL A 7 4.82 14.86 -4.49
CA VAL A 7 4.04 15.16 -3.27
C VAL A 7 2.68 14.47 -3.28
N GLU A 8 1.97 14.49 -4.40
CA GLU A 8 0.66 13.82 -4.51
C GLU A 8 0.77 12.28 -4.46
N ILE A 9 1.84 11.72 -5.02
CA ILE A 9 2.13 10.29 -4.91
C ILE A 9 2.45 9.91 -3.46
N GLU A 10 3.25 10.70 -2.75
CA GLU A 10 3.54 10.50 -1.32
C GLU A 10 2.28 10.56 -0.46
N ARG A 11 1.41 11.55 -0.69
CA ARG A 11 0.10 11.65 0.00
C ARG A 11 -0.74 10.40 -0.25
N THR A 12 -0.75 9.89 -1.47
CA THR A 12 -1.49 8.67 -1.82
C THR A 12 -0.92 7.45 -1.09
N MET A 13 0.40 7.28 -1.09
CA MET A 13 1.07 6.19 -0.33
C MET A 13 0.82 6.30 1.17
N PHE A 14 0.77 7.54 1.71
CA PHE A 14 0.43 7.78 3.10
C PHE A 14 -0.98 7.28 3.45
N VAL A 15 -1.99 7.58 2.62
CA VAL A 15 -3.37 7.09 2.82
C VAL A 15 -3.43 5.56 2.80
N ILE A 16 -2.70 4.91 1.89
CA ILE A 16 -2.61 3.44 1.84
C ILE A 16 -2.02 2.90 3.14
N SER A 17 -0.94 3.50 3.64
CA SER A 17 -0.31 3.11 4.90
C SER A 17 -1.24 3.29 6.11
N GLU A 18 -1.95 4.41 6.18
CA GLU A 18 -2.93 4.66 7.25
C GLU A 18 -4.07 3.64 7.23
N THR A 19 -4.57 3.34 6.03
CA THR A 19 -5.62 2.34 5.82
C THR A 19 -5.13 0.96 6.24
N ARG A 20 -3.91 0.56 5.85
CA ARG A 20 -3.29 -0.71 6.27
C ARG A 20 -3.28 -0.83 7.79
N ARG A 21 -2.78 0.19 8.50
CA ARG A 21 -2.73 0.21 9.97
C ARG A 21 -4.12 0.16 10.59
N ARG A 22 -5.13 0.78 9.96
CA ARG A 22 -6.52 0.74 10.44
C ARG A 22 -7.10 -0.67 10.32
N VAL A 23 -6.90 -1.32 9.17
CA VAL A 23 -7.32 -2.70 8.92
C VAL A 23 -6.64 -3.66 9.90
N GLU A 24 -5.33 -3.54 10.08
CA GLU A 24 -4.56 -4.32 11.04
C GLU A 24 -5.11 -4.20 12.48
N ARG A 25 -5.38 -2.97 12.93
CA ARG A 25 -5.97 -2.73 14.25
C ARG A 25 -7.36 -3.35 14.40
N LEU A 26 -8.19 -3.25 13.35
CA LEU A 26 -9.54 -3.81 13.36
C LEU A 26 -9.50 -5.34 13.38
N ALA A 27 -8.65 -5.97 12.57
CA ALA A 27 -8.46 -7.43 12.58
C ALA A 27 -8.12 -7.93 13.99
N ARG A 28 -7.12 -7.28 14.63
CA ARG A 28 -6.72 -7.59 16.01
C ARG A 28 -7.84 -7.35 17.01
N GLN A 29 -8.67 -6.33 16.81
CA GLN A 29 -9.81 -6.06 17.68
C GLN A 29 -10.89 -7.14 17.54
N LEU A 30 -11.32 -7.44 16.31
CA LEU A 30 -12.32 -8.47 16.04
C LEU A 30 -11.87 -9.85 16.55
N ALA A 31 -10.60 -10.20 16.39
CA ALA A 31 -10.04 -11.44 16.92
C ALA A 31 -10.12 -11.49 18.47
N ARG A 32 -9.83 -10.38 19.16
CA ARG A 32 -9.97 -10.29 20.63
C ARG A 32 -11.43 -10.37 21.07
N ASP A 33 -12.33 -9.79 20.29
CA ASP A 33 -13.76 -9.74 20.60
C ASP A 33 -14.49 -11.04 20.22
N GLY A 34 -13.78 -12.05 19.69
CA GLY A 34 -14.35 -13.35 19.35
C GLY A 34 -15.23 -13.35 18.10
N ALA A 35 -14.96 -12.43 17.16
CA ALA A 35 -15.68 -12.38 15.89
C ALA A 35 -15.47 -13.66 15.06
N GLU A 36 -16.35 -13.88 14.08
CA GLU A 36 -16.23 -15.00 13.15
C GLU A 36 -14.90 -14.98 12.40
N THR A 37 -14.27 -16.15 12.26
CA THR A 37 -12.94 -16.32 11.66
C THR A 37 -12.84 -15.68 10.28
N HIS A 38 -13.86 -15.84 9.44
CA HIS A 38 -13.85 -15.32 8.07
C HIS A 38 -13.77 -13.77 8.01
N LEU A 39 -14.27 -13.06 9.04
CA LEU A 39 -14.18 -11.60 9.12
C LEU A 39 -12.77 -11.14 9.46
N VAL A 40 -12.09 -11.85 10.36
CA VAL A 40 -10.70 -11.58 10.73
C VAL A 40 -9.78 -11.87 9.54
N GLU A 41 -9.96 -13.03 8.90
CA GLU A 41 -9.18 -13.45 7.73
C GLU A 41 -9.30 -12.44 6.57
N ALA A 42 -10.51 -11.94 6.29
CA ALA A 42 -10.73 -10.94 5.25
C ALA A 42 -9.95 -9.64 5.52
N LEU A 43 -9.86 -9.21 6.79
CA LEU A 43 -9.09 -8.02 7.15
C LEU A 43 -7.58 -8.29 7.10
N GLU A 44 -7.11 -9.45 7.51
CA GLU A 44 -5.70 -9.83 7.39
C GLU A 44 -5.27 -9.96 5.92
N GLU A 45 -6.14 -10.46 5.04
CA GLU A 45 -5.92 -10.44 3.60
C GLU A 45 -5.82 -9.01 3.06
N ALA A 46 -6.79 -8.15 3.37
CA ALA A 46 -6.76 -6.76 2.97
C ALA A 46 -5.50 -6.01 3.46
N GLU A 47 -5.02 -6.32 4.67
CA GLU A 47 -3.77 -5.77 5.21
C GLU A 47 -2.56 -6.11 4.33
N ARG A 48 -2.41 -7.38 3.96
CA ARG A 48 -1.35 -7.88 3.07
C ARG A 48 -1.43 -7.28 1.67
N GLU A 49 -2.65 -7.12 1.14
CA GLU A 49 -2.88 -6.51 -0.17
C GLU A 49 -2.51 -5.03 -0.19
N LEU A 50 -2.85 -4.28 0.87
CA LEU A 50 -2.49 -2.87 1.02
C LEU A 50 -0.97 -2.67 1.11
N ASP A 51 -0.27 -3.54 1.84
CA ASP A 51 1.20 -3.51 1.90
C ASP A 51 1.83 -3.77 0.52
N SER A 52 1.35 -4.82 -0.15
CA SER A 52 1.78 -5.18 -1.50
C SER A 52 1.49 -4.07 -2.52
N LEU A 53 0.35 -3.37 -2.38
CA LEU A 53 0.00 -2.22 -3.21
C LEU A 53 0.95 -1.05 -2.96
N SER A 54 1.23 -0.71 -1.70
CA SER A 54 2.16 0.36 -1.34
C SER A 54 3.55 0.13 -1.92
N LEU A 55 4.08 -1.09 -1.81
CA LEU A 55 5.39 -1.46 -2.37
C LEU A 55 5.40 -1.36 -3.91
N ARG A 56 4.36 -1.87 -4.58
CA ARG A 56 4.24 -1.78 -6.04
C ARG A 56 4.13 -0.34 -6.52
N LEU A 57 3.39 0.51 -5.81
CA LEU A 57 3.23 1.92 -6.16
C LEU A 57 4.59 2.62 -6.07
N MET A 58 5.29 2.47 -4.94
CA MET A 58 6.64 3.02 -4.74
C MET A 58 7.60 2.58 -5.85
N GLN A 59 7.64 1.28 -6.17
CA GLN A 59 8.49 0.73 -7.24
C GLN A 59 8.18 1.37 -8.60
N LYS A 60 6.90 1.53 -8.94
CA LYS A 60 6.49 2.06 -10.24
C LYS A 60 6.64 3.58 -10.36
N THR A 61 6.64 4.31 -9.26
CA THR A 61 6.73 5.78 -9.30
C THR A 61 8.16 6.30 -9.10
N TYR A 62 8.93 5.68 -8.20
CA TYR A 62 10.29 6.16 -7.86
C TYR A 62 11.41 5.32 -8.48
N PHE A 63 11.15 4.06 -8.83
CA PHE A 63 12.17 3.12 -9.30
C PHE A 63 11.93 2.61 -10.72
N ALA A 64 10.89 3.08 -11.41
CA ALA A 64 10.71 2.79 -12.82
C ALA A 64 11.74 3.57 -13.65
N VAL A 65 12.68 2.86 -14.27
CA VAL A 65 13.60 3.45 -15.26
C VAL A 65 12.80 3.76 -16.53
N PRO A 66 12.76 5.03 -16.99
CA PRO A 66 12.15 5.35 -18.27
C PRO A 66 12.86 4.60 -19.40
N LYS A 67 12.12 3.88 -20.24
CA LYS A 67 12.68 3.09 -21.35
C LYS A 67 13.49 3.95 -22.34
N ASP A 68 13.23 5.25 -22.39
CA ASP A 68 13.91 6.21 -23.26
C ASP A 68 15.35 6.51 -22.82
N GLN A 69 15.78 6.05 -21.64
CA GLN A 69 17.18 6.17 -21.16
C GLN A 69 18.04 4.93 -21.44
N LEU A 70 17.48 3.91 -22.12
CA LEU A 70 18.20 2.67 -22.45
C LEU A 70 18.88 2.70 -23.83
N THR A 71 18.80 3.80 -24.57
CA THR A 71 19.56 3.99 -25.82
C THR A 71 20.88 4.69 -25.54
N LEU A 72 21.88 3.90 -25.15
CA LEU A 72 23.28 4.28 -25.40
C LEU A 72 23.52 4.03 -26.89
N THR A 73 23.41 5.10 -27.69
CA THR A 73 23.85 5.12 -29.09
C THR A 73 25.28 5.61 -29.15
#